data_AF-A0A9E5YZU9-F1
#
_entry.id   AF-A0A9E5YZU9-F1
#
_cell.length_a   1.000
_cell.length_b   1.000
_cell.length_c   1.000
_cell.angle_alpha   90.00
_cell.angle_beta   90.00
_cell.angle_gamma   90.00
#
_symmetry.space_group_name_H-M   'P 1'
#
loop_
_entity.id
_entity.type
_entity.pdbx_description
1 polymer ?
#
loop_
_entity_poly.entity_id
_entity_poly.type
_entity_poly.pdbx_seq_one_letter_code
_entity_poly.pdbx_strand_id
1 'polypeptide(L)'
;DGIVVIDSGQCIGCKYCIQACPYDARFLNPVTGVADKCDFCIHRVSKGLEPSCVNSCIGGARIFGDISDPSSEISRVLATNPTTVLRPGKGTEPNVYYIGADHSDEHENKRGWYDVRITTHRKEKERR
;
A
#
# COMPACT_ATOMS: atom_id res chain seq x y z
N ASP A 1 4.14 11.44 12.40
CA ASP A 1 3.44 10.22 11.97
C ASP A 1 4.04 9.62 10.69
N GLY A 2 4.78 10.38 9.87
CA GLY A 2 5.47 9.83 8.69
C GLY A 2 4.55 9.63 7.47
N ILE A 3 3.32 10.12 7.52
CA ILE A 3 2.36 10.01 6.43
C ILE A 3 2.73 10.99 5.31
N VAL A 4 3.02 10.46 4.12
CA VAL A 4 3.28 11.28 2.92
C VAL A 4 1.95 11.66 2.27
N VAL A 5 1.73 12.94 1.98
CA VAL A 5 0.49 13.45 1.34
C VAL A 5 0.80 14.24 0.08
N ILE A 6 -0.19 14.39 -0.81
CA ILE A 6 -0.14 15.33 -1.93
C ILE A 6 -0.97 16.55 -1.55
N ASP A 7 -0.39 17.73 -1.61
CA ASP A 7 -1.12 18.99 -1.48
C ASP A 7 -1.81 19.31 -2.82
N SER A 8 -3.14 19.24 -2.84
CA SER A 8 -3.94 19.52 -4.02
C SER A 8 -3.89 20.98 -4.47
N GLY A 9 -3.64 21.93 -3.56
CA GLY A 9 -3.54 23.35 -3.87
C GLY A 9 -2.22 23.72 -4.56
N GLN A 10 -1.17 22.92 -4.36
CA GLN A 10 0.15 23.11 -4.98
C GLN A 10 0.41 22.17 -6.17
N CYS A 11 -0.39 21.12 -6.33
CA CYS A 11 -0.21 20.15 -7.39
C CYS A 11 -0.56 20.74 -8.76
N ILE A 12 0.41 20.80 -9.67
CA ILE A 12 0.23 21.27 -11.06
C ILE A 12 0.00 20.13 -12.08
N GLY A 13 -0.18 18.89 -11.62
CA GLY A 13 -0.45 17.75 -12.51
C GLY A 13 0.69 17.32 -13.44
N CYS A 14 1.94 17.69 -13.15
CA CYS A 14 3.11 17.41 -14.00
C CYS A 14 3.51 15.93 -14.09
N LYS A 15 2.95 15.06 -13.24
CA LYS A 15 3.15 13.60 -13.21
C LYS A 15 4.58 13.12 -12.88
N TYR A 16 5.55 14.00 -12.63
CA TYR A 16 6.90 13.58 -12.24
C TYR A 16 6.91 12.75 -10.96
N CYS A 17 6.07 13.06 -9.97
CA CYS A 17 5.93 12.25 -8.78
C CYS A 17 5.45 10.83 -9.12
N ILE A 18 4.49 10.68 -10.03
CA ILE A 18 3.97 9.37 -10.48
C ILE A 18 5.12 8.55 -11.06
N GLN A 19 5.83 9.11 -12.05
CA GLN A 19 6.98 8.45 -12.69
C GLN A 19 8.10 8.08 -11.69
N ALA A 20 8.37 8.94 -10.72
CA ALA A 20 9.43 8.73 -9.74
C ALA A 20 9.08 7.63 -8.70
N CYS A 21 7.81 7.22 -8.58
CA CYS A 21 7.42 6.22 -7.59
C CYS A 21 7.85 4.81 -8.03
N PRO A 22 8.73 4.11 -7.30
CA PRO A 22 9.12 2.75 -7.68
C PRO A 22 8.01 1.72 -7.43
N TYR A 23 6.92 2.13 -6.77
CA TYR A 23 5.81 1.28 -6.34
C TYR A 23 4.55 1.46 -7.18
N ASP A 24 4.56 2.38 -8.15
CA ASP A 24 3.36 2.77 -8.90
C ASP A 24 2.17 3.16 -7.98
N ALA A 25 2.49 3.71 -6.81
CA ALA A 25 1.51 3.98 -5.74
C ALA A 25 0.85 5.36 -5.88
N ARG A 26 1.13 6.09 -6.96
CA ARG A 26 0.62 7.43 -7.24
C ARG A 26 -0.11 7.41 -8.58
N PHE A 27 -1.25 8.06 -8.67
CA PHE A 27 -2.04 8.15 -9.89
C PHE A 27 -2.52 9.58 -10.12
N LEU A 28 -2.99 9.89 -11.32
CA LEU A 28 -3.59 11.19 -11.62
C LEU A 28 -5.12 11.07 -11.53
N ASN A 29 -5.76 11.95 -10.79
CA ASN A 29 -7.20 12.05 -10.79
C ASN A 29 -7.66 12.61 -12.16
N PRO A 30 -8.50 11.89 -12.92
CA PRO A 30 -8.89 12.29 -14.27
C PRO A 30 -9.83 13.51 -14.30
N VAL A 31 -10.47 13.84 -13.17
CA VAL A 31 -11.40 14.97 -13.06
C VAL A 31 -10.68 16.23 -12.63
N THR A 32 -9.83 16.15 -11.60
CA THR A 32 -9.16 17.33 -11.03
C THR A 32 -7.79 17.60 -11.63
N GLY A 33 -7.17 16.62 -12.31
CA GLY A 33 -5.80 16.73 -12.80
C GLY A 33 -4.74 16.71 -11.70
N VAL A 34 -5.13 16.48 -10.45
CA VAL A 34 -4.24 16.43 -9.28
C VAL A 34 -3.72 15.01 -9.10
N ALA A 35 -2.44 14.87 -8.73
CA ALA A 35 -1.88 13.58 -8.37
C ALA A 35 -2.40 13.12 -7.00
N ASP A 36 -2.64 11.83 -6.83
CA ASP A 36 -3.22 11.26 -5.63
C ASP A 36 -2.55 9.90 -5.28
N LYS A 37 -2.69 9.47 -4.04
CA LYS A 37 -2.12 8.25 -3.46
C LYS A 37 -2.73 7.94 -2.10
N CYS A 38 -2.68 6.67 -1.68
CA CYS A 38 -3.05 6.24 -0.33
C CYS A 38 -2.38 7.10 0.76
N ASP A 39 -3.16 7.89 1.49
CA ASP A 39 -2.77 8.81 2.56
C ASP A 39 -2.93 8.20 3.96
N PHE A 40 -2.98 6.87 4.04
CA PHE A 40 -3.36 6.12 5.24
C PHE A 40 -4.66 6.61 5.89
N CYS A 41 -5.59 7.12 5.09
CA CYS A 41 -6.85 7.69 5.55
C CYS A 41 -6.63 8.76 6.63
N ILE A 42 -5.77 9.75 6.37
CA ILE A 42 -5.44 10.81 7.34
C ILE A 42 -6.68 11.47 7.98
N HIS A 43 -7.77 11.60 7.20
CA HIS A 43 -9.07 12.13 7.65
C HIS A 43 -9.78 11.27 8.72
N ARG A 44 -9.39 10.00 8.86
CA ARG A 44 -9.84 9.05 9.89
C ARG A 44 -8.84 8.97 11.04
N VAL A 45 -7.56 8.80 10.72
CA VAL A 45 -6.49 8.63 11.72
C VAL A 45 -6.39 9.86 12.63
N SER A 46 -6.55 11.07 12.08
CA SER A 46 -6.61 12.32 12.86
C SER A 46 -7.74 12.37 13.90
N LYS A 47 -8.74 11.49 13.80
CA LYS A 47 -9.87 11.37 14.72
C LYS A 47 -9.75 10.13 15.62
N GLY A 48 -8.59 9.48 15.64
CA GLY A 48 -8.37 8.24 16.39
C GLY A 48 -9.06 7.02 15.78
N LEU A 49 -9.47 7.08 14.51
CA LEU A 49 -10.08 5.95 13.80
C LEU A 49 -9.06 5.23 12.93
N GLU A 50 -9.17 3.91 12.84
CA GLU A 50 -8.33 3.11 11.93
C GLU A 50 -8.58 3.43 10.46
N PRO A 51 -7.57 3.26 9.58
CA PRO A 51 -7.74 3.35 8.14
C PRO A 51 -8.83 2.42 7.62
N SER A 52 -9.56 2.83 6.59
CA SER A 52 -10.69 2.06 6.06
C SER A 52 -10.29 0.66 5.59
N CYS A 53 -9.08 0.54 5.02
CA CYS A 53 -8.53 -0.72 4.53
C CYS A 53 -8.18 -1.71 5.65
N VAL A 54 -7.92 -1.22 6.87
CA VAL A 54 -7.66 -2.02 8.08
C VAL A 54 -8.99 -2.43 8.70
N ASN A 55 -9.86 -1.47 8.98
CA ASN A 55 -11.18 -1.69 9.57
C ASN A 55 -12.06 -2.66 8.76
N SER A 56 -11.94 -2.67 7.42
CA SER A 56 -12.72 -3.55 6.56
C SER A 56 -12.11 -4.95 6.38
N CYS A 57 -10.92 -5.21 6.93
CA CYS A 57 -10.20 -6.46 6.73
C CYS A 57 -10.73 -7.55 7.67
N ILE A 58 -11.67 -8.36 7.18
CA ILE A 58 -12.27 -9.47 7.94
C ILE A 58 -11.20 -10.46 8.41
N GLY A 59 -10.19 -10.72 7.58
CA GLY A 59 -9.12 -11.66 7.89
C GLY A 59 -8.01 -11.12 8.80
N GLY A 60 -8.09 -9.87 9.26
CA GLY A 60 -7.06 -9.29 10.14
C GLY A 60 -5.67 -9.18 9.50
N ALA A 61 -5.58 -9.19 8.17
CA ALA A 61 -4.30 -9.21 7.45
C ALA A 61 -3.55 -7.87 7.46
N ARG A 62 -4.18 -6.79 7.93
CA ARG A 62 -3.61 -5.44 7.96
C ARG A 62 -3.63 -4.93 9.38
N ILE A 63 -2.46 -4.51 9.84
CA ILE A 63 -2.26 -3.92 11.17
C ILE A 63 -1.67 -2.53 10.94
N PHE A 64 -2.22 -1.53 11.62
CA PHE A 64 -1.81 -0.14 11.46
C PHE A 64 -1.59 0.50 12.83
N GLY A 65 -0.53 1.29 12.95
CA GLY A 65 -0.19 1.96 14.21
C GLY A 65 1.13 2.69 14.14
N ASP A 66 1.55 3.22 15.28
CA ASP A 66 2.84 3.90 15.43
C ASP A 66 3.95 2.89 15.70
N ILE A 67 4.90 2.77 14.77
CA ILE A 67 6.07 1.89 14.89
C ILE A 67 7.11 2.41 15.89
N SER A 68 7.02 3.69 16.28
CA SER A 68 7.89 4.29 17.29
C SER A 68 7.41 4.06 18.72
N ASP A 69 6.13 3.69 18.89
CA ASP A 69 5.56 3.29 20.17
C ASP A 69 5.76 1.79 20.40
N PRO A 70 6.60 1.35 21.36
CA PRO A 70 6.82 -0.07 21.64
C PRO A 70 5.57 -0.80 22.16
N SER A 71 4.59 -0.04 22.68
CA SER A 71 3.32 -0.57 23.18
C SER A 71 2.26 -0.71 22.08
N SER A 72 2.53 -0.31 20.85
CA SER A 72 1.62 -0.52 19.72
C SER A 72 1.61 -1.98 19.27
N GLU A 73 0.50 -2.42 18.67
CA GLU A 73 0.40 -3.77 18.12
C GLU A 73 1.40 -3.99 16.99
N ILE A 74 1.55 -3.01 16.09
CA ILE A 74 2.47 -3.11 14.96
C ILE A 74 3.93 -3.27 15.43
N SER A 75 4.36 -2.53 16.46
CA SER A 75 5.73 -2.64 17.00
C SER A 75 6.00 -4.03 17.56
N ARG A 76 5.04 -4.63 18.28
CA ARG A 76 5.16 -6.01 18.76
C ARG A 76 5.24 -6.99 17.61
N VAL A 77 4.37 -6.85 16.60
CA VAL A 77 4.33 -7.74 15.44
C VAL A 77 5.64 -7.69 14.66
N LEU A 78 6.21 -6.50 14.43
CA LEU A 78 7.51 -6.34 13.78
C LEU A 78 8.67 -6.92 14.59
N ALA A 79 8.59 -6.88 15.93
CA ALA A 79 9.62 -7.46 16.79
C ALA A 79 9.61 -8.99 16.84
N THR A 80 8.43 -9.62 16.67
CA THR A 80 8.28 -11.08 16.81
C THR A 80 8.20 -11.84 15.48
N ASN A 81 7.99 -11.16 14.35
CA ASN A 81 7.82 -11.79 13.05
C ASN A 81 8.92 -11.35 12.07
N PRO A 82 9.48 -12.28 11.28
CA PRO A 82 10.32 -11.88 10.16
C PRO A 82 9.48 -11.11 9.14
N THR A 83 9.98 -9.95 8.73
CA THR A 83 9.28 -9.10 7.76
C THR A 83 10.19 -8.69 6.62
N THR A 84 9.56 -8.40 5.48
CA THR A 84 10.20 -7.79 4.32
C THR A 84 9.47 -6.53 3.94
N VAL A 85 10.14 -5.68 3.15
CA VAL A 85 9.52 -4.50 2.54
C VAL A 85 9.51 -4.65 1.02
N LEU A 86 8.62 -3.93 0.36
CA LEU A 86 8.62 -3.92 -1.10
C LEU A 86 9.86 -3.21 -1.64
N ARG A 87 10.49 -3.86 -2.63
CA ARG A 87 11.62 -3.34 -3.41
C ARG A 87 12.72 -2.69 -2.52
N PRO A 88 13.34 -3.45 -1.59
CA PRO A 88 14.30 -2.89 -0.63
C PRO A 88 15.47 -2.17 -1.31
N GLY A 89 15.91 -2.64 -2.49
CA GLY A 89 16.98 -2.01 -3.27
C GLY A 89 16.65 -0.65 -3.90
N LYS A 90 15.46 -0.08 -3.66
CA LYS A 90 15.08 1.26 -4.18
C LYS A 90 15.43 2.42 -3.24
N GLY A 91 15.93 2.14 -2.04
CA GLY A 91 16.44 3.17 -1.12
C GLY A 91 15.40 4.17 -0.62
N THR A 92 14.11 3.79 -0.64
CA THR A 92 12.99 4.67 -0.24
C THR A 92 12.47 4.39 1.15
N GLU A 93 13.13 3.49 1.91
CA GLU A 93 12.81 3.17 3.31
C GLU A 93 11.30 3.09 3.61
N PRO A 94 10.55 2.19 2.91
CA PRO A 94 9.10 2.16 3.00
C PRO A 94 8.60 1.72 4.39
N ASN A 95 7.49 2.33 4.84
CA ASN A 95 6.84 2.03 6.13
C ASN A 95 5.67 1.03 5.99
N VAL A 96 5.77 0.09 5.04
CA VAL A 96 4.81 -1.02 4.89
C VAL A 96 5.59 -2.31 4.86
N TYR A 97 5.35 -3.14 5.87
CA TYR A 97 6.05 -4.39 6.11
C TYR A 97 5.12 -5.57 5.83
N TYR A 98 5.70 -6.64 5.31
CA TYR A 98 4.98 -7.86 4.95
C TYR A 98 5.57 -9.03 5.72
N ILE A 99 4.70 -9.81 6.35
CA ILE A 99 5.07 -11.06 7.03
C ILE A 99 4.94 -12.20 6.01
N GLY A 100 6.00 -12.99 5.84
CA GLY A 100 5.96 -14.16 4.93
C GLY A 100 5.75 -13.82 3.46
N ALA A 101 6.17 -12.63 3.02
CA ALA A 101 6.19 -12.24 1.60
C ALA A 101 7.57 -12.44 0.96
N ASP A 102 8.43 -13.24 1.58
CA ASP A 102 9.51 -13.86 0.84
C ASP A 102 8.88 -14.80 -0.19
N HIS A 103 9.39 -14.75 -1.43
CA HIS A 103 9.00 -15.66 -2.53
C HIS A 103 9.38 -17.13 -2.24
N SER A 104 9.45 -17.52 -0.96
CA SER A 104 9.80 -18.85 -0.45
C SER A 104 8.59 -19.76 -0.33
N ASP A 105 7.36 -19.24 -0.51
CA ASP A 105 6.22 -20.12 -0.71
C ASP A 105 6.56 -21.02 -1.89
N GLU A 106 6.81 -22.30 -1.62
CA GLU A 106 7.13 -23.26 -2.67
C GLU A 106 6.04 -23.27 -3.75
N HIS A 107 4.83 -22.83 -3.42
CA HIS A 107 3.76 -22.62 -4.37
C HIS A 107 3.96 -21.44 -5.32
N GLU A 108 4.63 -20.34 -4.92
CA GLU A 108 5.01 -19.26 -5.84
C GLU A 108 6.11 -19.73 -6.80
N ASN A 109 7.13 -20.44 -6.31
CA ASN A 109 8.22 -20.96 -7.14
C ASN A 109 7.80 -22.14 -8.05
N LYS A 110 6.78 -22.92 -7.65
CA LYS A 110 6.18 -23.99 -8.50
C LYS A 110 5.12 -23.44 -9.45
N ARG A 111 4.57 -22.24 -9.23
CA ARG A 111 3.67 -21.56 -10.16
C ARG A 111 4.49 -20.80 -11.20
N GLY A 112 5.15 -21.55 -12.09
CA GLY A 112 5.81 -20.95 -13.25
C GLY A 112 4.82 -20.14 -14.07
N TRP A 113 4.80 -18.81 -13.91
CA TRP A 113 4.07 -17.85 -14.76
C TRP A 113 2.63 -18.24 -15.15
N TYR A 114 1.94 -19.05 -14.34
CA TYR A 114 0.51 -19.29 -14.54
C TYR A 114 -0.20 -18.08 -13.94
N ASP A 115 -0.39 -17.08 -14.80
CA ASP A 115 -1.49 -16.13 -14.82
C ASP A 115 -2.56 -16.52 -13.80
N VAL A 116 -2.51 -15.96 -12.59
CA VAL A 116 -3.69 -15.93 -11.73
C VAL A 116 -4.65 -15.01 -12.47
N ARG A 117 -5.38 -15.57 -13.42
CA ARG A 117 -6.56 -14.95 -13.99
C ARG A 117 -7.52 -14.81 -12.84
N ILE A 118 -7.49 -13.66 -12.20
CA ILE A 118 -8.61 -13.16 -11.45
C ILE A 118 -9.69 -12.90 -12.51
N THR A 119 -10.46 -13.93 -12.83
CA THR A 119 -11.75 -13.79 -13.49
C THR A 119 -12.67 -13.10 -12.49
N THR A 120 -12.51 -11.79 -12.34
CA THR A 120 -13.61 -10.98 -11.83
C THR A 120 -14.76 -11.24 -12.79
N HIS A 121 -15.95 -11.61 -12.30
CA HIS A 121 -17.18 -11.73 -13.10
C HIS A 121 -17.63 -10.40 -13.75
N ARG A 122 -16.73 -9.40 -13.85
CA ARG A 122 -16.98 -8.03 -14.26
C ARG A 122 -16.00 -7.56 -15.34
N LYS A 123 -15.64 -8.41 -16.30
CA LYS A 123 -14.96 -7.97 -17.53
C LYS A 123 -15.59 -8.63 -18.75
N GLU A 124 -15.60 -7.86 -19.85
CA GLU A 124 -15.85 -8.26 -21.26
C GLU A 124 -17.23 -8.00 -21.89
N LYS A 125 -17.94 -6.94 -21.47
CA LYS A 125 -18.77 -6.20 -22.43
C LYS A 125 -18.36 -4.74 -22.41
N GLU A 126 -17.97 -4.22 -23.58
CA GLU A 126 -17.85 -2.78 -23.88
C GLU A 126 -16.53 -2.08 -23.48
N ARG A 127 -15.40 -2.62 -23.93
CA ARG A 127 -14.28 -1.75 -24.35
C ARG A 127 -13.91 -2.11 -25.79
N ARG A 128 -14.63 -1.49 -26.72
CA ARG A 128 -14.19 -1.27 -28.11
C ARG A 128 -13.13 -0.17 -28.12
#